data_AF-A0A7J2ZHP4-F1
#
_entry.id   AF-A0A7J2ZHP4-F1
#
_cell.length_a   1.000
_cell.length_b   1.000
_cell.length_c   1.000
_cell.angle_alpha   90.00
_cell.angle_beta   90.00
_cell.angle_gamma   90.00
#
_symmetry.space_group_name_H-M   'P 1'
#
loop_
_entity.id
_entity.type
_entity.pdbx_description
1 polymer ?
#
loop_
_entity_poly.entity_id
_entity_poly.type
_entity_poly.pdbx_seq_one_letter_code
_entity_poly.pdbx_strand_id
1 'polypeptide(L)'
;MEYASAVSPESLSDYLRPWRRIRQPRFRAILRVEEVASDAMRSYLRDEGFIELLPPIIGPATDPGIRGARQASIDYYGREYKVMSS
;
A
#
# COMPACT_ATOMS: atom_id res chain seq x y z
N MET A 1 2.63 18.15 -17.58
CA MET A 1 2.92 17.31 -16.41
C MET A 1 3.37 18.26 -15.31
N GLU A 2 2.42 18.76 -14.53
CA GLU A 2 2.64 19.83 -13.55
C GLU A 2 3.27 19.19 -12.30
N TYR A 3 4.51 19.58 -12.03
CA TYR A 3 5.23 19.17 -10.81
C TYR A 3 4.39 19.57 -9.59
N ALA A 4 4.27 18.66 -8.62
CA ALA A 4 3.60 18.89 -7.36
C ALA A 4 4.07 20.22 -6.75
N SER A 5 3.23 21.25 -6.86
CA SER A 5 3.42 22.53 -6.20
C SER A 5 3.54 22.29 -4.70
N ALA A 6 4.45 23.02 -4.05
CA ALA A 6 4.65 22.93 -2.62
C ALA A 6 3.30 23.04 -1.89
N VAL A 7 2.94 21.98 -1.17
CA VAL A 7 1.70 21.85 -0.40
C VAL A 7 1.65 23.02 0.58
N SER A 8 0.73 23.98 0.36
CA SER A 8 0.57 25.12 1.27
C SER A 8 0.27 24.64 2.70
N PRO A 9 0.64 25.37 3.76
CA PRO A 9 0.40 24.95 5.14
C PRO A 9 -1.07 24.65 5.44
N GLU A 10 -2.02 25.39 4.83
CA GLU A 10 -3.46 25.08 4.96
C GLU A 10 -3.81 23.75 4.31
N SER A 11 -3.19 23.44 3.16
CA SER A 11 -3.38 22.16 2.48
C SER A 11 -2.73 20.99 3.24
N LEU A 12 -1.64 21.22 3.99
CA LEU A 12 -1.02 20.20 4.84
C LEU A 12 -1.98 19.72 5.94
N SER A 13 -2.69 20.65 6.58
CA SER A 13 -3.73 20.33 7.57
C SER A 13 -4.85 19.45 6.99
N ASP A 14 -5.22 19.65 5.72
CA ASP A 14 -6.20 18.80 5.04
C ASP A 14 -5.60 17.48 4.53
N TYR A 15 -4.31 17.45 4.16
CA TYR A 15 -3.55 16.22 3.92
C TYR A 15 -3.49 15.33 5.17
N LEU A 16 -3.31 15.93 6.34
CA LEU A 16 -3.24 15.24 7.62
C LEU A 16 -4.61 14.80 8.18
N ARG A 17 -5.72 15.11 7.49
CA ARG A 17 -7.08 14.69 7.85
C ARG A 17 -7.69 13.78 6.77
N PRO A 18 -7.08 12.62 6.47
CA PRO A 18 -7.54 11.73 5.40
C PRO A 18 -9.00 11.32 5.57
N TRP A 19 -9.49 11.19 6.81
CA TRP A 19 -10.89 10.88 7.12
C TRP A 19 -11.92 11.88 6.57
N ARG A 20 -11.54 13.17 6.39
CA ARG A 20 -12.43 14.16 5.75
C ARG A 20 -12.50 13.93 4.24
N ARG A 21 -11.37 13.57 3.64
CA ARG A 21 -11.23 13.38 2.19
C ARG A 21 -11.94 12.12 1.73
N ILE A 22 -11.78 11.00 2.44
CA ILE A 22 -12.45 9.72 2.09
C ILE A 22 -13.99 9.81 2.13
N ARG A 23 -14.55 10.81 2.82
CA ARG A 23 -16.01 11.04 2.88
C ARG A 23 -16.55 11.76 1.65
N GLN A 24 -15.70 12.40 0.85
CA GLN A 24 -16.13 13.09 -0.36
C GLN A 24 -16.63 12.09 -1.41
N PRO A 25 -17.69 12.42 -2.19
CA PRO A 25 -18.24 11.51 -3.20
C PRO A 25 -17.19 10.95 -4.16
N ARG A 26 -16.24 11.79 -4.60
CA ARG A 26 -15.13 11.39 -5.46
C ARG A 26 -14.25 10.30 -4.85
N PHE A 27 -13.82 10.47 -3.60
CA PHE A 27 -12.97 9.48 -2.94
C PHE A 27 -13.73 8.18 -2.65
N ARG A 28 -15.01 8.27 -2.30
CA ARG A 28 -15.86 7.08 -2.18
C ARG A 28 -15.94 6.30 -3.50
N ALA A 29 -16.08 7.00 -4.63
CA ALA A 29 -16.06 6.36 -5.94
C ALA A 29 -14.70 5.70 -6.24
N ILE A 30 -13.58 6.36 -5.92
CA ILE A 30 -12.24 5.78 -6.09
C ILE A 30 -12.10 4.48 -5.28
N LEU A 31 -12.43 4.51 -3.98
CA LEU A 31 -12.35 3.34 -3.11
C LEU A 31 -13.28 2.21 -3.59
N ARG A 32 -14.46 2.55 -4.14
CA ARG A 32 -15.39 1.57 -4.72
C ARG A 32 -14.82 0.91 -5.98
N VAL A 33 -14.11 1.66 -6.82
CA VAL A 33 -13.41 1.10 -7.98
C VAL A 33 -12.29 0.17 -7.55
N GLU A 34 -11.49 0.56 -6.55
CA GLU A 34 -10.41 -0.27 -5.99
C GLU A 34 -10.94 -1.58 -5.40
N GLU A 35 -12.04 -1.53 -4.65
CA GLU A 35 -12.75 -2.69 -4.11
C GLU A 35 -13.15 -3.66 -5.24
N VAL A 36 -13.88 -3.17 -6.25
CA VAL A 36 -14.39 -4.00 -7.35
C VAL A 36 -13.24 -4.57 -8.19
N ALA A 37 -12.20 -3.78 -8.47
CA ALA A 37 -11.05 -4.25 -9.23
C ALA A 37 -10.28 -5.35 -8.49
N SER A 38 -10.07 -5.18 -7.18
CA SER A 38 -9.38 -6.17 -6.35
C SER A 38 -10.17 -7.48 -6.24
N ASP A 39 -11.49 -7.39 -6.08
CA ASP A 39 -12.38 -8.55 -6.01
C ASP A 39 -12.46 -9.30 -7.35
N ALA A 40 -12.58 -8.58 -8.46
CA ALA A 40 -12.58 -9.16 -9.80
C ALA A 40 -11.26 -9.89 -10.11
N MET A 41 -10.12 -9.31 -9.75
CA MET A 41 -8.81 -9.95 -9.91
C MET A 41 -8.69 -11.24 -9.09
N ARG A 42 -9.11 -11.23 -7.82
CA ARG A 42 -9.14 -12.44 -6.98
C ARG A 42 -10.05 -13.52 -7.55
N SER A 43 -11.24 -13.14 -8.02
CA SER A 43 -12.21 -14.07 -8.59
C SER A 43 -11.66 -14.73 -9.85
N TYR A 44 -11.10 -13.94 -10.77
CA TYR A 44 -10.46 -14.45 -11.98
C TYR A 44 -9.33 -15.44 -11.67
N LEU A 45 -8.40 -15.09 -10.78
CA LEU A 45 -7.28 -15.98 -10.42
C LEU A 45 -7.77 -17.28 -9.78
N ARG A 46 -8.81 -17.22 -8.94
CA ARG A 46 -9.42 -18.40 -8.34
C ARG A 46 -10.05 -19.32 -9.40
N ASP A 47 -10.73 -18.75 -10.38
CA ASP A 47 -11.36 -19.51 -11.48
C ASP A 47 -10.31 -20.18 -12.37
N GLU A 48 -9.14 -19.57 -12.52
CA GLU A 48 -7.97 -20.16 -13.18
C GLU A 48 -7.21 -21.19 -12.31
N GLY A 49 -7.72 -21.49 -11.11
CA GLY A 49 -7.17 -22.53 -10.22
C GLY A 49 -6.02 -22.08 -9.32
N PHE A 50 -5.76 -20.77 -9.21
CA PHE A 50 -4.76 -20.24 -8.28
C PHE A 50 -5.24 -20.34 -6.83
N ILE A 51 -4.28 -20.54 -5.91
CA ILE A 51 -4.51 -20.53 -4.47
C ILE A 51 -3.98 -19.21 -3.90
N GLU A 52 -4.84 -18.48 -3.18
CA GLU A 52 -4.46 -17.25 -2.48
C GLU A 52 -3.65 -17.59 -1.22
N LEU A 53 -2.51 -16.92 -1.03
CA LEU A 53 -1.62 -17.09 0.12
C LEU A 53 -1.50 -15.76 0.87
N LEU A 54 -1.30 -15.83 2.19
CA LEU A 54 -0.99 -14.68 3.03
C LEU A 54 0.50 -14.76 3.44
N PRO A 55 1.43 -14.24 2.62
CA PRO A 55 2.84 -14.28 2.92
C PRO A 55 3.19 -13.36 4.12
N PRO A 56 4.28 -13.65 4.84
CA PRO A 56 4.77 -12.77 5.89
C PRO A 56 5.18 -11.41 5.30
N ILE A 57 4.71 -10.32 5.91
CA ILE A 57 5.05 -8.95 5.47
C ILE A 57 6.36 -8.43 6.08
N ILE A 58 6.89 -9.13 7.08
CA ILE A 58 8.19 -8.85 7.70
C ILE A 58 9.00 -10.13 7.83
N GLY A 59 10.32 -10.02 7.72
CA GLY A 59 11.21 -11.16 7.76
C GLY A 59 12.67 -10.76 7.92
N PRO A 60 13.56 -11.72 8.24
CA PRO A 60 14.99 -11.46 8.44
C PRO A 60 15.71 -11.08 7.14
N ALA A 61 15.16 -11.48 6.00
CA ALA A 61 15.66 -11.15 4.68
C ALA A 61 14.47 -10.79 3.77
N THR A 62 14.70 -9.82 2.91
CA THR A 62 13.78 -9.37 1.87
C THR A 62 14.03 -10.13 0.57
N ASP A 63 13.08 -10.10 -0.36
CA ASP A 63 13.34 -10.49 -1.73
C ASP A 63 14.55 -9.72 -2.33
N PRO A 64 15.34 -10.34 -3.21
CA PRO A 64 16.51 -9.71 -3.81
C PRO A 64 16.17 -8.72 -4.94
N GLY A 65 14.89 -8.46 -5.23
CA GLY A 65 14.44 -7.67 -6.37
C GLY A 65 14.79 -6.19 -6.29
N ILE A 66 15.09 -5.67 -5.10
CA ILE A 66 15.33 -4.24 -4.86
C ILE A 66 16.76 -3.91 -4.39
N ARG A 67 17.77 -4.66 -4.84
CA ARG A 67 19.18 -4.46 -4.43
C ARG A 67 19.56 -2.97 -4.50
N GLY A 68 19.83 -2.35 -3.34
CA GLY A 68 20.28 -0.96 -3.21
C GLY A 68 19.23 0.03 -2.71
N ALA A 69 17.96 -0.33 -2.59
CA ALA A 69 16.94 0.53 -2.01
C ALA A 69 16.95 0.46 -0.46
N ARG A 70 16.75 1.60 0.20
CA ARG A 70 16.62 1.65 1.67
C ARG A 70 15.32 0.99 2.09
N GLN A 71 15.42 -0.05 2.91
CA GLN A 71 14.27 -0.78 3.43
C GLN A 71 13.91 -0.33 4.83
N ALA A 72 12.62 -0.42 5.17
CA ALA A 72 12.16 -0.21 6.54
C ALA A 72 12.57 -1.40 7.41
N SER A 73 13.38 -1.13 8.45
CA SER A 73 13.76 -2.10 9.47
C SER A 73 12.84 -1.99 10.69
N ILE A 74 12.59 -3.13 11.34
CA ILE A 74 11.78 -3.30 12.54
C ILE A 74 12.60 -4.13 13.53
N ASP A 75 12.69 -3.69 14.79
CA ASP A 75 13.16 -4.55 15.88
C ASP A 75 12.05 -5.52 16.26
N TYR A 76 12.28 -6.81 16.01
CA TYR A 76 11.37 -7.88 16.33
C TYR A 76 11.99 -8.77 17.40
N TYR A 77 11.67 -8.47 18.67
CA TYR A 77 12.16 -9.16 19.85
C TYR A 77 13.70 -9.22 19.95
N GLY A 78 14.38 -8.09 19.70
CA GLY A 78 15.84 -7.98 19.76
C GLY A 78 16.55 -8.50 18.51
N ARG A 79 15.81 -8.72 17.42
CA ARG A 79 16.35 -9.13 16.11
C ARG A 79 15.86 -8.17 15.04
N GLU A 80 16.77 -7.75 14.17
CA GLU A 80 16.40 -6.91 13.04
C GLU A 80 15.61 -7.71 12.00
N TYR A 81 14.40 -7.23 11.71
CA TYR A 81 13.54 -7.69 10.62
C TYR A 81 13.36 -6.53 9.64
N LYS A 82 12.96 -6.85 8.42
CA LYS A 82 12.68 -5.87 7.36
C LYS A 82 11.27 -6.05 6.85
N VAL A 83 10.67 -4.97 6.36
CA VAL A 83 9.42 -5.05 5.59
C VAL A 83 9.74 -5.62 4.21
N MET A 84 8.98 -6.62 3.77
CA MET A 84 9.15 -7.24 2.45
C MET A 84 8.77 -6.23 1.35
N SER A 85 9.56 -6.17 0.27
CA SER A 85 9.29 -5.29 -0.88
C SER A 85 8.46 -5.94 -1.98
N SER A 86 8.36 -7.27 -2.00
CA SER A 86 7.48 -8.07 -2.85
C SER A 86 7.18 -9.42 -2.22
#